data_AF-A0A832TN89-F1
#
_entry.id   AF-A0A832TN89-F1
#
_cell.length_a   1.000
_cell.length_b   1.000
_cell.length_c   1.000
_cell.angle_alpha   90.00
_cell.angle_beta   90.00
_cell.angle_gamma   90.00
#
_symmetry.space_group_name_H-M   'P 1'
#
loop_
_entity.id
_entity.type
_entity.pdbx_description
1 polymer ?
#
loop_
_entity_poly.entity_id
_entity_poly.type
_entity_poly.pdbx_seq_one_letter_code
_entity_poly.pdbx_strand_id
1 'polypeptide(L)'
;MYNSLRLNPYIWDLFTKKEEYSPSILDKHHRFTYSFSNHKNVLEPEVSKYLVNNRLHVEYPGKKKFAVCLTHDIDEIYPPLSHIILSSICDIKNFDLYRAMNQFLWISKGQNYSPYINFKEIMDLEEKYNAKSSFYFITSENDPLRFRYNIEDVKVELGNIIDRGFEVGLHGGYYSYNNLEAICKEKKKLECTIGRKVFGYRNHYLRFSVPNSWELLSKAGFKYDSTFGYSDMVGFRNGMCHPFIPYNLNKNCHVDILEIPLTIMDLTLFGCTKSFYEAWTYAKKLIDSVEKCNGVITLLWHNNIFSSSYREKWKFMYEKILRYCFGKNAWMTSGEDIYNWWENGYKNSSY
;
A
#
# COMPACT_ATOMS: atom_id res chain seq x y z
N MET A 1 -10.04 12.57 19.90
CA MET A 1 -10.34 12.25 18.48
C MET A 1 -11.69 11.56 18.32
N TYR A 2 -11.92 10.38 18.89
CA TYR A 2 -13.12 9.57 18.59
C TYR A 2 -14.45 10.09 19.17
N ASN A 3 -14.42 10.80 20.30
CA ASN A 3 -15.63 11.38 20.89
C ASN A 3 -16.27 12.44 19.99
N SER A 4 -15.48 13.25 19.28
CA SER A 4 -16.04 14.26 18.36
C SER A 4 -16.67 13.61 17.13
N LEU A 5 -16.10 12.52 16.61
CA LEU A 5 -16.68 11.80 15.47
C LEU A 5 -18.10 11.31 15.77
N ARG A 6 -18.37 10.83 17.00
CA ARG A 6 -19.70 10.34 17.42
C ARG A 6 -20.78 11.42 17.50
N LEU A 7 -20.40 12.70 17.56
CA LEU A 7 -21.35 13.81 17.58
C LEU A 7 -22.05 14.00 16.22
N ASN A 8 -21.47 13.47 15.14
CA ASN A 8 -22.05 13.49 13.81
C ASN A 8 -22.25 12.05 13.30
N PRO A 9 -23.50 11.54 13.29
CA PRO A 9 -23.80 10.16 12.90
C PRO A 9 -23.30 9.79 11.50
N TYR A 10 -23.35 10.71 10.53
CA TYR A 10 -22.85 10.47 9.18
C TYR A 10 -21.33 10.28 9.17
N ILE A 11 -20.59 11.16 9.85
CA ILE A 11 -19.13 11.07 9.94
C ILE A 11 -18.70 9.81 10.70
N TRP A 12 -19.44 9.43 11.74
CA TRP A 12 -19.19 8.20 12.50
C TRP A 12 -19.43 6.94 11.64
N ASP A 13 -20.55 6.88 10.92
CA ASP A 13 -20.89 5.77 10.03
C ASP A 13 -19.88 5.64 8.87
N LEU A 14 -19.39 6.78 8.34
CA LEU A 14 -18.33 6.81 7.33
C LEU A 14 -16.99 6.34 7.91
N PHE A 15 -16.56 6.88 9.05
CA PHE A 15 -15.31 6.49 9.72
C PHE A 15 -15.23 4.98 9.99
N THR A 16 -16.33 4.43 10.52
CA THR A 16 -16.45 3.01 10.88
C THR A 16 -16.76 2.10 9.69
N LYS A 17 -17.06 2.67 8.51
CA LYS A 17 -17.60 1.96 7.34
C LYS A 17 -18.73 1.00 7.72
N LYS A 18 -19.73 1.52 8.43
CA LYS A 18 -20.91 0.76 8.86
C LYS A 18 -21.60 0.01 7.72
N GLU A 19 -21.61 0.57 6.51
CA GLU A 19 -22.18 -0.08 5.32
C GLU A 19 -21.46 -1.39 4.92
N GLU A 20 -20.21 -1.59 5.34
CA GLU A 20 -19.42 -2.77 5.01
C GLU A 20 -19.53 -3.91 6.04
N TYR A 21 -20.26 -3.72 7.15
CA TYR A 21 -20.49 -4.78 8.16
C TYR A 21 -21.40 -5.89 7.64
N SER A 22 -22.27 -5.59 6.68
CA SER A 22 -23.20 -6.54 6.05
C SER A 22 -23.44 -6.14 4.60
N PRO A 23 -22.40 -6.24 3.74
CA PRO A 23 -22.50 -5.76 2.37
C PRO A 23 -23.45 -6.66 1.59
N SER A 24 -24.40 -6.06 0.86
CA SER A 24 -25.34 -6.81 0.01
C SER A 24 -24.67 -7.37 -1.24
N ILE A 25 -23.63 -6.70 -1.74
CA ILE A 25 -22.92 -7.04 -2.97
C ILE A 25 -21.41 -6.98 -2.71
N LEU A 26 -20.69 -7.97 -3.24
CA LEU A 26 -19.24 -8.04 -3.27
C LEU A 26 -18.79 -8.36 -4.69
N ASP A 27 -17.57 -7.97 -5.04
CA ASP A 27 -16.99 -8.35 -6.32
C ASP A 27 -16.56 -9.84 -6.36
N LYS A 28 -16.01 -10.27 -7.50
CA LYS A 28 -15.54 -11.66 -7.70
C LYS A 28 -14.42 -12.11 -6.76
N HIS A 29 -13.76 -11.18 -6.06
CA HIS A 29 -12.72 -11.45 -5.08
C HIS A 29 -13.24 -11.34 -3.64
N HIS A 30 -14.56 -11.21 -3.48
CA HIS A 30 -15.26 -10.98 -2.22
C HIS A 30 -14.85 -9.67 -1.54
N ARG A 31 -14.65 -8.61 -2.33
CA ARG A 31 -14.29 -7.27 -1.86
C ARG A 31 -15.47 -6.33 -1.95
N PHE A 32 -15.57 -5.42 -0.98
CA PHE A 32 -16.42 -4.25 -1.11
C PHE A 32 -15.68 -3.18 -1.92
N THR A 33 -16.28 -2.74 -3.03
CA THR A 33 -15.67 -1.82 -4.00
C THR A 33 -16.37 -0.47 -4.00
N TYR A 34 -15.71 0.57 -4.53
CA TYR A 34 -16.28 1.92 -4.57
C TYR A 34 -17.56 1.99 -5.41
N SER A 35 -17.66 1.19 -6.46
CA SER A 35 -18.89 1.05 -7.25
C SER A 35 -20.14 0.77 -6.40
N PHE A 36 -19.99 0.03 -5.29
CA PHE A 36 -21.08 -0.31 -4.36
C PHE A 36 -21.21 0.65 -3.16
N SER A 37 -20.23 1.54 -2.95
CA SER A 37 -20.21 2.51 -1.84
C SER A 37 -21.33 3.55 -1.97
N ASN A 38 -22.02 3.85 -0.88
CA ASN A 38 -22.94 5.01 -0.83
C ASN A 38 -22.18 6.33 -0.70
N HIS A 39 -20.95 6.30 -0.20
CA HIS A 39 -20.06 7.47 -0.18
C HIS A 39 -19.50 7.72 -1.58
N LYS A 40 -19.94 8.81 -2.23
CA LYS A 40 -19.55 9.17 -3.61
C LYS A 40 -18.46 10.25 -3.71
N ASN A 41 -18.04 10.82 -2.58
CA ASN A 41 -17.04 11.88 -2.56
C ASN A 41 -15.69 11.35 -2.06
N VAL A 42 -15.20 10.30 -2.70
CA VAL A 42 -13.99 9.55 -2.31
C VAL A 42 -12.70 10.36 -2.50
N LEU A 43 -12.73 11.44 -3.28
CA LEU A 43 -11.56 12.29 -3.51
C LEU A 43 -11.32 13.33 -2.40
N GLU A 44 -12.20 13.39 -1.39
CA GLU A 44 -12.07 14.30 -0.26
C GLU A 44 -12.03 13.50 1.05
N PRO A 45 -11.06 13.78 1.95
CA PRO A 45 -10.95 13.07 3.20
C PRO A 45 -11.91 13.69 4.23
N GLU A 46 -13.21 13.48 4.05
CA GLU A 46 -14.28 14.13 4.83
C GLU A 46 -14.14 13.95 6.35
N VAL A 47 -13.78 12.75 6.79
CA VAL A 47 -13.58 12.46 8.22
C VAL A 47 -12.35 13.18 8.75
N SER A 48 -11.23 13.16 8.02
CA SER A 48 -10.05 13.93 8.42
C SER A 48 -10.31 15.43 8.43
N LYS A 49 -11.04 15.97 7.45
CA LYS A 49 -11.43 17.40 7.45
C LYS A 49 -12.27 17.76 8.66
N TYR A 50 -13.23 16.90 9.01
CA TYR A 50 -14.02 17.06 10.21
C TYR A 50 -13.13 17.07 11.45
N LEU A 51 -12.17 16.15 11.56
CA LEU A 51 -11.22 16.11 12.67
C LEU A 51 -10.35 17.37 12.76
N VAL A 52 -9.81 17.85 11.64
CA VAL A 52 -8.98 19.07 11.57
C VAL A 52 -9.79 20.30 11.99
N ASN A 53 -11.02 20.44 11.50
CA ASN A 53 -11.93 21.50 11.93
C ASN A 53 -12.28 21.40 13.43
N ASN A 54 -12.19 20.21 14.01
CA ASN A 54 -12.33 19.93 15.44
C ASN A 54 -10.97 19.85 16.16
N ARG A 55 -9.98 20.63 15.70
CA ARG A 55 -8.68 20.87 16.34
C ARG A 55 -7.72 19.67 16.33
N LEU A 56 -7.87 18.72 15.42
CA LEU A 56 -6.79 17.77 15.11
C LEU A 56 -5.68 18.53 14.38
N HIS A 57 -4.49 18.56 14.97
CA HIS A 57 -3.29 19.06 14.33
C HIS A 57 -2.20 17.99 14.45
N VAL A 58 -1.67 17.57 13.31
CA VAL A 58 -0.59 16.59 13.24
C VAL A 58 0.59 17.26 12.56
N GLU A 59 1.78 16.98 13.08
CA GLU A 59 3.03 17.44 12.51
C GLU A 59 3.95 16.23 12.38
N TYR A 60 4.81 16.23 11.35
CA TYR A 60 5.73 15.13 11.05
C TYR A 60 7.18 15.56 11.24
N PRO A 61 8.14 14.63 11.33
CA PRO A 61 9.55 14.92 11.58
C PRO A 61 10.13 16.05 10.71
N GLY A 62 10.76 17.01 11.37
CA GLY A 62 11.28 18.22 10.73
C GLY A 62 10.20 19.25 10.39
N LYS A 63 9.12 19.30 11.18
CA LYS A 63 8.00 20.24 11.01
C LYS A 63 7.28 20.16 9.68
N LYS A 64 7.25 18.96 9.10
CA LYS A 64 6.62 18.72 7.80
C LYS A 64 5.11 18.66 7.97
N LYS A 65 4.40 19.25 7.01
CA LYS A 65 2.94 19.36 7.07
C LYS A 65 2.24 18.03 6.88
N PHE A 66 2.77 17.16 6.02
CA PHE A 66 2.17 15.88 5.68
C PHE A 66 3.24 14.83 5.41
N ALA A 67 2.81 13.57 5.40
CA ALA A 67 3.67 12.44 5.08
C ALA A 67 3.16 11.66 3.85
N VAL A 68 4.07 10.89 3.27
CA VAL A 68 3.83 9.95 2.18
C VAL A 68 4.30 8.58 2.66
N CYS A 69 3.37 7.63 2.76
CA CYS A 69 3.68 6.23 3.02
C CYS A 69 3.89 5.53 1.67
N LEU A 70 5.12 5.17 1.35
CA LEU A 70 5.47 4.48 0.11
C LEU A 70 5.45 2.98 0.33
N THR A 71 4.75 2.26 -0.54
CA THR A 71 4.61 0.80 -0.43
C THR A 71 4.69 0.11 -1.78
N HIS A 72 5.21 -1.12 -1.77
CA HIS A 72 5.38 -1.97 -2.94
C HIS A 72 4.89 -3.38 -2.66
N ASP A 73 3.92 -3.86 -3.44
CA ASP A 73 3.48 -5.26 -3.37
C ASP A 73 4.31 -6.09 -4.36
N ILE A 74 4.98 -7.11 -3.83
CA ILE A 74 5.82 -8.04 -4.59
C ILE A 74 4.98 -9.26 -4.95
N ASP A 75 4.13 -9.11 -5.96
CA ASP A 75 3.24 -10.18 -6.45
C ASP A 75 4.00 -11.29 -7.17
N GLU A 76 5.05 -10.95 -7.90
CA GLU A 76 5.83 -11.88 -8.71
C GLU A 76 7.29 -11.43 -8.67
N ILE A 77 8.20 -12.39 -8.54
CA ILE A 77 9.64 -12.19 -8.76
C ILE A 77 10.09 -12.84 -10.08
N TYR A 78 9.19 -13.53 -10.78
CA TYR A 78 9.46 -14.18 -12.05
C TYR A 78 8.51 -13.63 -13.13
N PRO A 79 9.02 -13.02 -14.21
CA PRO A 79 8.16 -12.46 -15.24
C PRO A 79 7.39 -13.58 -15.98
N PRO A 80 6.06 -13.45 -16.18
CA PRO A 80 5.35 -14.34 -17.06
C PRO A 80 5.80 -14.13 -18.52
N LEU A 81 5.64 -15.15 -19.37
CA LEU A 81 6.06 -15.08 -20.78
C LEU A 81 5.43 -13.89 -21.53
N SER A 82 4.17 -13.56 -21.21
CA SER A 82 3.48 -12.40 -21.78
C SER A 82 4.20 -11.08 -21.50
N HIS A 83 4.76 -10.91 -20.30
CA HIS A 83 5.58 -9.75 -19.97
C HIS A 83 6.82 -9.69 -20.86
N ILE A 84 7.58 -10.79 -20.94
CA ILE A 84 8.85 -10.86 -21.69
C ILE A 84 8.62 -10.46 -23.15
N ILE A 85 7.58 -11.02 -23.78
CA ILE A 85 7.22 -10.72 -25.17
C ILE A 85 6.84 -9.24 -25.33
N LEU A 86 5.93 -8.73 -24.50
CA LEU A 86 5.44 -7.36 -24.62
C LEU A 86 6.53 -6.32 -24.36
N SER A 87 7.36 -6.53 -23.32
CA SER A 87 8.49 -5.65 -23.01
C SER A 87 9.50 -5.66 -24.15
N SER A 88 9.87 -6.84 -24.68
CA SER A 88 10.83 -6.95 -25.79
C SER A 88 10.35 -6.25 -27.07
N ILE A 89 9.08 -6.39 -27.43
CA ILE A 89 8.50 -5.70 -28.60
C ILE A 89 8.58 -4.18 -28.42
N CYS A 90 8.26 -3.67 -27.23
CA CYS A 90 8.37 -2.25 -26.92
C CYS A 90 9.82 -1.75 -26.96
N ASP A 91 10.75 -2.50 -26.36
CA ASP A 91 12.17 -2.15 -26.32
C ASP A 91 12.77 -2.10 -27.74
N ILE A 92 12.44 -3.07 -28.60
CA ILE A 92 12.87 -3.08 -30.01
C ILE A 92 12.30 -1.87 -30.76
N LYS A 93 11.02 -1.53 -30.57
CA LYS A 93 10.40 -0.34 -31.19
C LYS A 93 11.07 0.97 -30.75
N ASN A 94 11.63 0.98 -29.55
CA ASN A 94 12.40 2.10 -29.00
C ASN A 94 13.90 2.04 -29.35
N PHE A 95 14.32 1.09 -30.21
CA PHE A 95 15.71 0.84 -30.59
C PHE A 95 16.65 0.48 -29.42
N ASP A 96 16.11 -0.02 -28.30
CA ASP A 96 16.89 -0.45 -27.13
C ASP A 96 17.06 -1.98 -27.12
N LEU A 97 17.91 -2.47 -28.02
CA LEU A 97 18.20 -3.91 -28.16
C LEU A 97 18.83 -4.51 -26.91
N TYR A 98 19.55 -3.71 -26.13
CA TYR A 98 20.17 -4.15 -24.88
C TYR A 98 19.11 -4.51 -23.83
N ARG A 99 18.10 -3.64 -23.61
CA ARG A 99 16.97 -3.97 -22.73
C ARG A 99 16.20 -5.19 -23.20
N ALA A 100 15.92 -5.28 -24.50
CA ALA A 100 15.21 -6.43 -25.07
C ALA A 100 15.96 -7.76 -24.78
N MET A 101 17.28 -7.79 -24.98
CA MET A 101 18.10 -8.98 -24.65
C MET A 101 18.10 -9.30 -23.15
N ASN A 102 18.11 -8.28 -22.29
CA ASN A 102 18.11 -8.47 -20.85
C ASN A 102 16.82 -9.12 -20.32
N GLN A 103 15.69 -8.96 -21.00
CA GLN A 103 14.44 -9.64 -20.63
C GLN A 103 14.55 -11.18 -20.68
N PHE A 104 15.42 -11.70 -21.53
CA PHE A 104 15.66 -13.14 -21.71
C PHE A 104 16.80 -13.69 -20.85
N LEU A 105 17.61 -12.83 -20.21
CA LEU A 105 18.74 -13.27 -19.40
C LEU A 105 18.30 -14.14 -18.23
N TRP A 106 17.12 -13.89 -17.65
CA TRP A 106 16.60 -14.72 -16.57
C TRP A 106 16.36 -16.18 -16.99
N ILE A 107 15.92 -16.40 -18.25
CA ILE A 107 15.66 -17.75 -18.79
C ILE A 107 16.96 -18.54 -18.91
N SER A 108 18.07 -17.86 -19.25
CA SER A 108 19.35 -18.52 -19.53
C SER A 108 20.30 -18.54 -18.34
N LYS A 109 20.28 -17.52 -17.48
CA LYS A 109 21.21 -17.33 -16.35
C LYS A 109 20.56 -17.52 -14.98
N GLY A 110 19.26 -17.81 -14.93
CA GLY A 110 18.52 -18.12 -13.71
C GLY A 110 17.96 -16.91 -12.97
N GLN A 111 17.38 -17.19 -11.80
CA GLN A 111 16.56 -16.26 -11.02
C GLN A 111 17.25 -14.93 -10.66
N ASN A 112 18.56 -14.94 -10.43
CA ASN A 112 19.33 -13.74 -10.06
C ASN A 112 19.34 -12.67 -11.17
N TYR A 113 18.95 -13.04 -12.40
CA TYR A 113 18.80 -12.13 -13.54
C TYR A 113 17.34 -11.80 -13.84
N SER A 114 16.42 -12.15 -12.94
CA SER A 114 15.01 -11.83 -13.11
C SER A 114 14.81 -10.31 -13.16
N PRO A 115 14.15 -9.78 -14.20
CA PRO A 115 13.86 -8.37 -14.26
C PRO A 115 12.92 -7.93 -13.13
N TYR A 116 12.19 -8.83 -12.48
CA TYR A 116 11.28 -8.47 -11.37
C TYR A 116 12.00 -8.35 -10.02
N ILE A 117 13.25 -8.79 -9.91
CA ILE A 117 14.11 -8.54 -8.74
C ILE A 117 14.80 -7.16 -8.93
N ASN A 118 13.98 -6.12 -9.00
CA ASN A 118 14.39 -4.74 -9.27
C ASN A 118 14.36 -3.86 -8.02
N PHE A 119 14.34 -4.46 -6.82
CA PHE A 119 14.16 -3.72 -5.57
C PHE A 119 15.27 -2.69 -5.35
N LYS A 120 16.52 -3.00 -5.76
CA LYS A 120 17.62 -2.04 -5.73
C LYS A 120 17.34 -0.80 -6.57
N GLU A 121 16.77 -0.96 -7.77
CA GLU A 121 16.43 0.16 -8.65
C GLU A 121 15.35 1.05 -8.02
N ILE A 122 14.34 0.45 -7.39
CA ILE A 122 13.28 1.17 -6.69
C ILE A 122 13.87 1.97 -5.51
N MET A 123 14.70 1.34 -4.68
CA MET A 123 15.38 2.01 -3.57
C MET A 123 16.30 3.14 -4.04
N ASP A 124 17.09 2.91 -5.10
CA ASP A 124 17.98 3.94 -5.69
C ASP A 124 17.19 5.13 -6.25
N LEU A 125 15.97 4.91 -6.76
CA LEU A 125 15.08 5.99 -7.23
C LEU A 125 14.55 6.80 -6.05
N GLU A 126 14.10 6.15 -4.98
CA GLU A 126 13.50 6.79 -3.81
C GLU A 126 14.51 7.59 -2.99
N GLU A 127 15.73 7.08 -2.85
CA GLU A 127 16.81 7.77 -2.14
C GLU A 127 17.17 9.11 -2.77
N LYS A 128 16.98 9.28 -4.10
CA LYS A 128 17.15 10.59 -4.77
C LYS A 128 16.19 11.67 -4.23
N TYR A 129 15.10 11.25 -3.61
CA TYR A 129 14.08 12.10 -2.99
C TYR A 129 14.10 12.02 -1.46
N ASN A 130 15.17 11.49 -0.85
CA ASN A 130 15.27 11.24 0.58
C ASN A 130 14.09 10.42 1.14
N ALA A 131 13.61 9.46 0.33
CA ALA A 131 12.45 8.65 0.66
C ALA A 131 12.84 7.20 0.98
N LYS A 132 11.96 6.53 1.71
CA LYS A 132 12.00 5.09 1.99
C LYS A 132 10.61 4.50 1.80
N SER A 133 10.52 3.18 1.67
CA SER A 133 9.27 2.45 1.43
C SER A 133 9.22 1.10 2.16
N SER A 134 8.02 0.53 2.19
CA SER A 134 7.75 -0.85 2.61
C SER A 134 7.59 -1.77 1.41
N PHE A 135 8.29 -2.90 1.41
CA PHE A 135 8.11 -3.97 0.44
C PHE A 135 7.32 -5.12 1.08
N TYR A 136 6.11 -5.40 0.57
CA TYR A 136 5.26 -6.48 1.06
C TYR A 136 5.46 -7.73 0.19
N PHE A 137 5.89 -8.84 0.81
CA PHE A 137 6.19 -10.10 0.11
C PHE A 137 5.20 -11.21 0.42
N ILE A 138 4.86 -11.99 -0.59
CA ILE A 138 3.98 -13.17 -0.46
C ILE A 138 4.81 -14.35 0.05
N THR A 139 4.29 -15.04 1.07
CA THR A 139 4.87 -16.30 1.56
C THR A 139 3.93 -17.49 1.46
N SER A 140 2.67 -17.25 1.05
CA SER A 140 1.68 -18.28 0.76
C SER A 140 2.11 -19.15 -0.42
N GLU A 141 1.86 -20.45 -0.30
CA GLU A 141 2.04 -21.42 -1.38
C GLU A 141 0.80 -21.52 -2.28
N ASN A 142 -0.36 -21.10 -1.77
CA ASN A 142 -1.63 -21.16 -2.48
C ASN A 142 -2.05 -19.79 -3.00
N ASP A 143 -2.37 -19.73 -4.29
CA ASP A 143 -2.85 -18.54 -4.99
C ASP A 143 -3.84 -18.96 -6.09
N PRO A 144 -4.87 -18.16 -6.40
CA PRO A 144 -5.87 -18.50 -7.42
C PRO A 144 -5.31 -18.67 -8.83
N LEU A 145 -4.16 -18.06 -9.15
CA LEU A 145 -3.54 -18.20 -10.46
C LEU A 145 -2.56 -19.38 -10.51
N ARG A 146 -1.53 -19.33 -9.65
CA ARG A 146 -0.44 -20.30 -9.59
C ARG A 146 0.45 -20.04 -8.39
N PHE A 147 1.26 -21.02 -8.01
CA PHE A 147 2.40 -20.78 -7.13
C PHE A 147 3.28 -19.65 -7.68
N ARG A 148 3.59 -18.66 -6.83
CA ARG A 148 4.28 -17.43 -7.22
C ARG A 148 5.79 -17.56 -7.08
N TYR A 149 6.28 -17.74 -5.86
CA TYR A 149 7.70 -17.93 -5.55
C TYR A 149 7.92 -18.41 -4.11
N ASN A 150 9.12 -18.92 -3.83
CA ASN A 150 9.57 -19.12 -2.45
C ASN A 150 10.22 -17.85 -1.94
N ILE A 151 9.88 -17.41 -0.72
CA ILE A 151 10.46 -16.20 -0.14
C ILE A 151 11.99 -16.33 0.05
N GLU A 152 12.45 -17.56 0.21
CA GLU A 152 13.86 -17.93 0.31
C GLU A 152 14.65 -17.58 -0.97
N ASP A 153 13.99 -17.53 -2.14
CA ASP A 153 14.61 -17.20 -3.43
C ASP A 153 15.14 -15.76 -3.47
N VAL A 154 14.59 -14.87 -2.63
CA VAL A 154 14.98 -13.45 -2.53
C VAL A 154 15.61 -13.09 -1.18
N LYS A 155 16.10 -14.07 -0.43
CA LYS A 155 16.64 -13.84 0.92
C LYS A 155 17.78 -12.80 0.96
N VAL A 156 18.64 -12.80 -0.06
CA VAL A 156 19.75 -11.82 -0.17
C VAL A 156 19.21 -10.41 -0.33
N GLU A 157 18.19 -10.26 -1.17
CA GLU A 157 17.56 -8.98 -1.45
C GLU A 157 16.74 -8.46 -0.28
N LEU A 158 16.07 -9.34 0.47
CA LEU A 158 15.42 -8.98 1.74
C LEU A 158 16.43 -8.39 2.73
N GLY A 159 17.61 -9.00 2.85
CA GLY A 159 18.71 -8.47 3.66
C GLY A 159 19.13 -7.07 3.19
N ASN A 160 19.34 -6.88 1.88
CA ASN A 160 19.70 -5.59 1.32
C ASN A 160 18.65 -4.48 1.56
N ILE A 161 17.35 -4.82 1.44
CA ILE A 161 16.25 -3.90 1.77
C ILE A 161 16.38 -3.44 3.23
N ILE A 162 16.55 -4.40 4.15
CA ILE A 162 16.68 -4.14 5.58
C ILE A 162 17.93 -3.31 5.91
N ASP A 163 19.08 -3.67 5.33
CA ASP A 163 20.37 -3.01 5.61
C ASP A 163 20.39 -1.55 5.13
N ARG A 164 19.65 -1.23 4.06
CA ARG A 164 19.41 0.15 3.60
C ARG A 164 18.35 0.89 4.42
N GLY A 165 17.75 0.21 5.38
CA GLY A 165 16.75 0.75 6.29
C GLY A 165 15.38 0.97 5.65
N PHE A 166 15.05 0.19 4.62
CA PHE A 166 13.69 0.04 4.10
C PHE A 166 12.96 -1.07 4.87
N GLU A 167 11.63 -1.11 4.78
CA GLU A 167 10.84 -2.12 5.49
C GLU A 167 10.55 -3.35 4.62
N VAL A 168 10.57 -4.52 5.27
CA VAL A 168 10.00 -5.76 4.74
C VAL A 168 8.74 -6.10 5.53
N GLY A 169 7.61 -6.14 4.84
CA GLY A 169 6.29 -6.49 5.39
C GLY A 169 5.72 -7.77 4.78
N LEU A 170 4.63 -8.28 5.36
CA LEU A 170 3.94 -9.45 4.81
C LEU A 170 2.86 -9.04 3.80
N HIS A 171 2.92 -9.60 2.60
CA HIS A 171 1.80 -9.59 1.64
C HIS A 171 0.98 -10.87 1.81
N GLY A 172 -0.13 -10.78 2.53
CA GLY A 172 -0.92 -11.95 2.91
C GLY A 172 -1.52 -12.68 1.71
N GLY A 173 -1.44 -14.01 1.73
CA GLY A 173 -1.95 -14.87 0.67
C GLY A 173 -3.43 -14.68 0.36
N TYR A 174 -3.82 -14.93 -0.90
CA TYR A 174 -5.20 -14.74 -1.34
C TYR A 174 -6.23 -15.45 -0.45
N TYR A 175 -5.96 -16.70 -0.06
CA TYR A 175 -6.87 -17.52 0.76
C TYR A 175 -6.68 -17.32 2.28
N SER A 176 -5.74 -16.49 2.70
CA SER A 176 -5.36 -16.34 4.11
C SER A 176 -6.06 -15.18 4.80
N TYR A 177 -6.58 -14.21 4.07
CA TYR A 177 -7.16 -12.96 4.59
C TYR A 177 -8.25 -13.13 5.68
N ASN A 178 -8.89 -14.30 5.75
CA ASN A 178 -9.94 -14.65 6.72
C ASN A 178 -9.58 -15.88 7.59
N ASN A 179 -8.30 -16.28 7.64
CA ASN A 179 -7.83 -17.45 8.39
C ASN A 179 -6.61 -17.07 9.25
N LEU A 180 -6.82 -17.00 10.58
CA LEU A 180 -5.78 -16.62 11.55
C LEU A 180 -4.56 -17.56 11.51
N GLU A 181 -4.79 -18.87 11.40
CA GLU A 181 -3.71 -19.85 11.41
C GLU A 181 -2.82 -19.70 10.17
N ALA A 182 -3.43 -19.51 9.00
CA ALA A 182 -2.72 -19.26 7.76
C ALA A 182 -1.89 -17.97 7.83
N ILE A 183 -2.48 -16.87 8.32
CA ILE A 183 -1.79 -15.58 8.53
C ILE A 183 -0.58 -15.76 9.47
N CYS A 184 -0.75 -16.46 10.60
CA CYS A 184 0.34 -16.73 11.54
C CYS A 184 1.45 -17.58 10.93
N LYS A 185 1.11 -18.59 10.12
CA LYS A 185 2.08 -19.44 9.41
C LYS A 185 2.90 -18.63 8.41
N GLU A 186 2.24 -17.80 7.59
CA GLU A 186 2.88 -16.92 6.62
C GLU A 186 3.80 -15.89 7.27
N LYS A 187 3.33 -15.26 8.36
CA LYS A 187 4.14 -14.34 9.16
C LYS A 187 5.39 -15.02 9.71
N LYS A 188 5.23 -16.19 10.34
CA LYS A 188 6.35 -16.95 10.89
C LYS A 188 7.36 -17.34 9.81
N LYS A 189 6.90 -17.74 8.61
CA LYS A 189 7.78 -18.05 7.48
C LYS A 189 8.62 -16.82 7.10
N LEU A 190 8.01 -15.65 6.95
CA LEU A 190 8.73 -14.42 6.64
C LEU A 190 9.74 -14.06 7.75
N GLU A 191 9.30 -14.04 9.02
CA GLU A 191 10.13 -13.72 10.18
C GLU A 191 11.35 -14.65 10.31
N CYS A 192 11.17 -15.95 10.06
CA CYS A 192 12.28 -16.92 10.02
C CYS A 192 13.27 -16.61 8.90
N THR A 193 12.80 -16.20 7.72
CA THR A 193 13.64 -15.89 6.56
C THR A 193 14.50 -14.65 6.80
N ILE A 194 13.93 -13.59 7.40
CA ILE A 194 14.62 -12.32 7.64
C ILE A 194 15.28 -12.22 9.02
N GLY A 195 15.02 -13.15 9.94
CA GLY A 195 15.61 -13.18 11.28
C GLY A 195 15.13 -12.05 12.20
N ARG A 196 13.99 -11.40 11.89
CA ARG A 196 13.41 -10.30 12.68
C ARG A 196 11.89 -10.32 12.60
N LYS A 197 11.24 -9.60 13.52
CA LYS A 197 9.78 -9.46 13.56
C LYS A 197 9.25 -8.66 12.38
N VAL A 198 8.04 -8.99 11.93
CA VAL A 198 7.33 -8.29 10.85
C VAL A 198 6.17 -7.48 11.44
N PHE A 199 6.13 -6.18 11.14
CA PHE A 199 5.17 -5.24 11.74
C PHE A 199 4.00 -4.92 10.81
N GLY A 200 4.30 -4.64 9.54
CA GLY A 200 3.34 -4.28 8.51
C GLY A 200 2.72 -5.43 7.75
N TYR A 201 1.49 -5.20 7.27
CA TYR A 201 0.72 -6.15 6.50
C TYR A 201 -0.05 -5.49 5.35
N ARG A 202 -0.24 -6.25 4.27
CA ARG A 202 -1.11 -5.94 3.12
C ARG A 202 -1.74 -7.22 2.60
N ASN A 203 -3.06 -7.33 2.49
CA ASN A 203 -3.68 -8.49 1.82
C ASN A 203 -3.55 -8.42 0.30
N HIS A 204 -3.24 -9.57 -0.30
CA HIS A 204 -3.29 -9.74 -1.75
C HIS A 204 -4.68 -9.43 -2.30
N TYR A 205 -4.71 -8.78 -3.47
CA TYR A 205 -5.92 -8.22 -4.10
C TYR A 205 -6.68 -7.18 -3.26
N LEU A 206 -6.11 -6.64 -2.17
CA LEU A 206 -6.86 -5.80 -1.22
C LEU A 206 -8.10 -6.51 -0.65
N ARG A 207 -8.06 -7.85 -0.51
CA ARG A 207 -9.15 -8.59 0.14
C ARG A 207 -9.28 -8.14 1.58
N PHE A 208 -10.47 -7.71 1.97
CA PHE A 208 -10.68 -7.07 3.26
C PHE A 208 -12.13 -7.24 3.72
N SER A 209 -12.33 -7.54 5.00
CA SER A 209 -13.63 -7.64 5.64
C SER A 209 -13.67 -6.76 6.88
N VAL A 210 -14.57 -5.78 6.90
CA VAL A 210 -14.81 -4.94 8.07
C VAL A 210 -15.71 -5.70 9.07
N PRO A 211 -15.36 -5.80 10.36
CA PRO A 211 -14.08 -5.46 11.01
C PRO A 211 -13.12 -6.67 11.12
N ASN A 212 -13.50 -7.84 10.60
CA ASN A 212 -12.83 -9.11 10.83
C ASN A 212 -11.36 -9.14 10.43
N SER A 213 -10.98 -8.50 9.31
CA SER A 213 -9.58 -8.46 8.88
C SER A 213 -8.69 -7.77 9.91
N TRP A 214 -9.09 -6.61 10.45
CA TRP A 214 -8.35 -5.94 11.52
C TRP A 214 -8.20 -6.82 12.77
N GLU A 215 -9.29 -7.50 13.17
CA GLU A 215 -9.29 -8.39 14.33
C GLU A 215 -8.34 -9.58 14.17
N LEU A 216 -8.30 -10.19 12.99
CA LEU A 216 -7.38 -11.29 12.70
C LEU A 216 -5.92 -10.81 12.70
N LEU A 217 -5.64 -9.66 12.09
CA LEU A 217 -4.30 -9.11 12.01
C LEU A 217 -3.76 -8.67 13.38
N SER A 218 -4.62 -8.06 14.21
CA SER A 218 -4.31 -7.73 15.60
C SER A 218 -3.96 -9.00 16.40
N LYS A 219 -4.76 -10.08 16.28
CA LYS A 219 -4.48 -11.37 16.93
C LYS A 219 -3.21 -12.06 16.42
N ALA A 220 -2.86 -11.88 15.14
CA ALA A 220 -1.60 -12.35 14.56
C ALA A 220 -0.40 -11.47 14.98
N GLY A 221 -0.62 -10.43 15.77
CA GLY A 221 0.40 -9.55 16.33
C GLY A 221 0.99 -8.58 15.32
N PHE A 222 0.31 -8.28 14.21
CA PHE A 222 0.69 -7.17 13.34
C PHE A 222 0.45 -5.84 14.06
N LYS A 223 1.26 -4.85 13.73
CA LYS A 223 1.22 -3.53 14.36
C LYS A 223 0.39 -2.55 13.55
N TYR A 224 0.44 -2.69 12.24
CA TYR A 224 -0.41 -1.93 11.36
C TYR A 224 -0.85 -2.76 10.14
N ASP A 225 -1.99 -2.39 9.58
CA ASP A 225 -2.46 -2.82 8.27
C ASP A 225 -2.44 -1.62 7.33
N SER A 226 -2.14 -1.85 6.07
CA SER A 226 -2.26 -0.83 5.03
C SER A 226 -3.24 -1.23 3.92
N THR A 227 -3.90 -2.39 4.04
CA THR A 227 -4.81 -2.94 3.03
C THR A 227 -5.97 -2.01 2.68
N PHE A 228 -6.47 -1.23 3.64
CA PHE A 228 -7.77 -0.60 3.54
C PHE A 228 -7.82 0.54 2.51
N GLY A 229 -8.22 0.21 1.29
CA GLY A 229 -8.49 1.11 0.17
C GLY A 229 -9.44 0.44 -0.83
N TYR A 230 -9.81 1.12 -1.91
CA TYR A 230 -10.63 0.51 -2.96
C TYR A 230 -9.76 -0.01 -4.11
N SER A 231 -10.14 -1.16 -4.68
CA SER A 231 -9.46 -1.72 -5.84
C SER A 231 -9.86 -1.07 -7.17
N ASP A 232 -11.03 -0.42 -7.22
CA ASP A 232 -11.65 0.12 -8.43
C ASP A 232 -11.69 1.66 -8.48
N MET A 233 -11.26 2.34 -7.43
CA MET A 233 -11.20 3.81 -7.38
C MET A 233 -10.12 4.31 -6.41
N VAL A 234 -9.37 5.34 -6.80
CA VAL A 234 -8.42 6.00 -5.88
C VAL A 234 -9.14 6.98 -4.95
N GLY A 235 -8.63 7.11 -3.72
CA GLY A 235 -9.13 8.07 -2.73
C GLY A 235 -9.34 7.49 -1.33
N PHE A 236 -10.16 8.15 -0.53
CA PHE A 236 -10.28 7.93 0.92
C PHE A 236 -11.49 7.05 1.27
N ARG A 237 -11.28 5.73 1.39
CA ARG A 237 -12.34 4.72 1.58
C ARG A 237 -13.33 5.05 2.71
N ASN A 238 -12.82 5.48 3.86
CA ASN A 238 -13.60 5.93 5.02
C ASN A 238 -13.44 7.43 5.32
N GLY A 239 -13.07 8.22 4.31
CA GLY A 239 -12.82 9.65 4.47
C GLY A 239 -11.62 9.99 5.36
N MET A 240 -10.79 9.01 5.75
CA MET A 240 -9.56 9.25 6.50
C MET A 240 -8.35 9.37 5.57
N CYS A 241 -7.54 10.37 5.84
CA CYS A 241 -6.15 10.47 5.39
C CYS A 241 -5.15 10.43 6.55
N HIS A 242 -5.61 10.24 7.79
CA HIS A 242 -4.72 10.02 8.94
C HIS A 242 -4.73 8.54 9.29
N PRO A 243 -3.59 7.96 9.71
CA PRO A 243 -3.59 6.68 10.41
C PRO A 243 -4.56 6.70 11.60
N PHE A 244 -5.27 5.59 11.80
CA PHE A 244 -6.31 5.52 12.82
C PHE A 244 -6.41 4.13 13.43
N ILE A 245 -6.84 4.07 14.69
CA ILE A 245 -7.24 2.82 15.33
C ILE A 245 -8.68 2.50 14.93
N PRO A 246 -8.95 1.36 14.23
CA PRO A 246 -10.30 0.98 13.82
C PRO A 246 -11.22 0.78 15.02
N TYR A 247 -12.53 0.93 14.78
CA TYR A 247 -13.57 0.67 15.77
C TYR A 247 -14.45 -0.48 15.33
N ASN A 248 -14.58 -1.50 16.18
CA ASN A 248 -15.47 -2.63 15.97
C ASN A 248 -16.85 -2.34 16.56
N LEU A 249 -17.85 -2.10 15.69
CA LEU A 249 -19.23 -1.84 16.10
C LEU A 249 -19.89 -3.06 16.75
N ASN A 250 -19.53 -4.28 16.36
CA ASN A 250 -20.11 -5.51 16.93
C ASN A 250 -19.68 -5.72 18.39
N LYS A 251 -18.45 -5.32 18.73
CA LYS A 251 -17.89 -5.43 20.09
C LYS A 251 -17.92 -4.13 20.87
N ASN A 252 -18.28 -3.03 20.23
CA ASN A 252 -18.27 -1.69 20.79
C ASN A 252 -16.91 -1.30 21.41
N CYS A 253 -15.81 -1.62 20.73
CA CYS A 253 -14.46 -1.31 21.19
C CYS A 253 -13.50 -1.05 20.02
N HIS A 254 -12.35 -0.43 20.31
CA HIS A 254 -11.27 -0.31 19.34
C HIS A 254 -10.57 -1.65 19.11
N VAL A 255 -10.06 -1.87 17.90
CA VAL A 255 -9.19 -3.01 17.57
C VAL A 255 -7.74 -2.59 17.79
N ASP A 256 -6.93 -3.41 18.46
CA ASP A 256 -5.53 -3.10 18.76
C ASP A 256 -4.63 -3.29 17.53
N ILE A 257 -4.81 -2.42 16.53
CA ILE A 257 -4.04 -2.33 15.29
C ILE A 257 -4.17 -0.90 14.73
N LEU A 258 -3.10 -0.39 14.13
CA LEU A 258 -3.15 0.87 13.38
C LEU A 258 -3.53 0.60 11.92
N GLU A 259 -4.54 1.29 11.38
CA GLU A 259 -4.78 1.31 9.94
C GLU A 259 -4.06 2.50 9.30
N ILE A 260 -3.28 2.25 8.25
CA ILE A 260 -2.66 3.26 7.39
C ILE A 260 -3.33 3.16 6.01
N PRO A 261 -4.46 3.87 5.80
CA PRO A 261 -5.36 3.60 4.68
C PRO A 261 -4.69 3.84 3.32
N LEU A 262 -4.90 2.91 2.39
CA LEU A 262 -4.41 3.02 1.02
C LEU A 262 -5.19 4.09 0.25
N THR A 263 -4.48 5.03 -0.36
CA THR A 263 -5.09 6.14 -1.12
C THR A 263 -4.94 5.95 -2.63
N ILE A 264 -3.74 5.59 -3.10
CA ILE A 264 -3.46 5.45 -4.54
C ILE A 264 -2.74 4.12 -4.78
N MET A 265 -3.36 3.26 -5.59
CA MET A 265 -2.70 2.10 -6.19
C MET A 265 -2.50 2.36 -7.68
N ASP A 266 -1.31 2.06 -8.18
CA ASP A 266 -0.89 2.20 -9.57
C ASP A 266 -1.91 1.67 -10.62
N LEU A 267 -2.36 0.43 -10.50
CA LEU A 267 -3.31 -0.21 -11.41
C LEU A 267 -4.69 0.44 -11.31
N THR A 268 -5.12 0.82 -10.11
CA THR A 268 -6.41 1.50 -9.90
C THR A 268 -6.38 2.90 -10.50
N LEU A 269 -5.31 3.67 -10.28
CA LEU A 269 -5.20 5.04 -10.79
C LEU A 269 -5.35 5.10 -12.31
N PHE A 270 -4.65 4.22 -13.01
CA PHE A 270 -4.76 4.14 -14.47
C PHE A 270 -5.99 3.35 -14.95
N GLY A 271 -6.59 2.51 -14.10
CA GLY A 271 -7.83 1.80 -14.39
C GLY A 271 -9.06 2.71 -14.31
N CYS A 272 -9.07 3.69 -13.41
CA CYS A 272 -10.17 4.63 -13.21
C CYS A 272 -10.00 5.97 -13.96
N THR A 273 -8.93 6.13 -14.75
CA THR A 273 -8.68 7.34 -15.55
C THR A 273 -8.40 6.99 -17.01
N LYS A 274 -8.65 7.95 -17.92
CA LYS A 274 -8.55 7.75 -19.37
C LYS A 274 -7.22 8.20 -19.96
N SER A 275 -6.43 8.95 -19.21
CA SER A 275 -5.17 9.51 -19.70
C SER A 275 -4.16 9.74 -18.58
N PHE A 276 -2.88 9.87 -18.95
CA PHE A 276 -1.82 10.24 -18.01
C PHE A 276 -2.08 11.60 -17.33
N TYR A 277 -2.64 12.57 -18.08
CA TYR A 277 -2.98 13.88 -17.54
C TYR A 277 -4.09 13.80 -16.49
N GLU A 278 -5.11 12.99 -16.75
CA GLU A 278 -6.21 12.75 -15.81
C GLU A 278 -5.71 12.00 -14.56
N ALA A 279 -4.92 10.94 -14.74
CA ALA A 279 -4.25 10.23 -13.64
C ALA A 279 -3.42 11.17 -12.77
N TRP A 280 -2.65 12.06 -13.39
CA TRP A 280 -1.89 13.08 -12.65
C TRP A 280 -2.81 14.06 -11.90
N THR A 281 -3.91 14.49 -12.53
CA THR A 281 -4.87 15.40 -11.91
C THR A 281 -5.49 14.79 -10.66
N TYR A 282 -5.87 13.51 -10.72
CA TYR A 282 -6.38 12.75 -9.57
C TYR A 282 -5.33 12.61 -8.47
N ALA A 283 -4.13 12.13 -8.81
CA ALA A 283 -3.05 11.97 -7.84
C ALA A 283 -2.69 13.29 -7.15
N LYS A 284 -2.53 14.37 -7.91
CA LYS A 284 -2.25 15.71 -7.39
C LYS A 284 -3.36 16.19 -6.46
N LYS A 285 -4.64 16.04 -6.85
CA LYS A 285 -5.77 16.44 -6.01
C LYS A 285 -5.76 15.71 -4.66
N LEU A 286 -5.49 14.41 -4.67
CA LEU A 286 -5.41 13.61 -3.45
C LEU A 286 -4.25 14.07 -2.56
N ILE A 287 -3.05 14.25 -3.12
CA ILE A 287 -1.86 14.76 -2.41
C ILE A 287 -2.16 16.13 -1.76
N ASP A 288 -2.71 17.06 -2.53
CA ASP A 288 -3.03 18.41 -2.03
C ASP A 288 -4.11 18.37 -0.92
N SER A 289 -5.05 17.42 -0.98
CA SER A 289 -6.08 17.25 0.04
C SER A 289 -5.50 16.68 1.34
N VAL A 290 -4.53 15.77 1.24
CA VAL A 290 -3.79 15.25 2.39
C VAL A 290 -2.93 16.34 3.02
N GLU A 291 -2.21 17.14 2.23
CA GLU A 291 -1.41 18.26 2.74
C GLU A 291 -2.26 19.24 3.55
N LYS A 292 -3.44 19.63 3.01
CA LYS A 292 -4.37 20.53 3.70
C LYS A 292 -4.89 19.99 5.03
N CYS A 293 -4.92 18.68 5.20
CA CYS A 293 -5.39 18.04 6.42
C CYS A 293 -4.25 17.62 7.36
N ASN A 294 -2.99 17.88 7.00
CA ASN A 294 -1.83 17.34 7.71
C ASN A 294 -1.82 15.80 7.83
N GLY A 295 -2.29 15.11 6.80
CA GLY A 295 -2.42 13.65 6.78
C GLY A 295 -1.20 12.89 6.27
N VAL A 296 -1.43 11.60 6.00
CA VAL A 296 -0.54 10.65 5.33
C VAL A 296 -1.21 10.20 4.03
N ILE A 297 -0.50 10.32 2.90
CA ILE A 297 -0.94 9.73 1.64
C ILE A 297 -0.21 8.41 1.41
N THR A 298 -0.95 7.33 1.25
CA THR A 298 -0.37 5.99 1.05
C THR A 298 -0.40 5.62 -0.43
N LEU A 299 0.78 5.29 -0.97
CA LEU A 299 0.98 4.91 -2.36
C LEU A 299 1.34 3.42 -2.43
N LEU A 300 0.74 2.70 -3.37
CA LEU A 300 1.04 1.31 -3.68
C LEU A 300 1.45 1.18 -5.15
N TRP A 301 2.70 0.79 -5.39
CA TRP A 301 3.27 0.53 -6.73
C TRP A 301 3.89 -0.86 -6.80
N HIS A 302 3.50 -1.68 -7.77
CA HIS A 302 4.01 -3.04 -7.90
C HIS A 302 5.39 -3.06 -8.57
N ASN A 303 6.26 -3.97 -8.14
CA ASN A 303 7.62 -4.10 -8.69
C ASN A 303 7.63 -4.38 -10.19
N ASN A 304 6.70 -5.21 -10.67
CA ASN A 304 6.62 -5.59 -12.08
C ASN A 304 6.45 -4.40 -13.03
N ILE A 305 5.93 -3.26 -12.54
CA ILE A 305 5.81 -2.03 -13.33
C ILE A 305 7.16 -1.46 -13.72
N PHE A 306 8.13 -1.47 -12.80
CA PHE A 306 9.43 -0.85 -13.02
C PHE A 306 10.24 -1.55 -14.12
N SER A 307 9.90 -2.81 -14.41
CA SER A 307 10.54 -3.63 -15.44
C SER A 307 9.69 -3.81 -16.71
N SER A 308 8.49 -3.22 -16.75
CA SER A 308 7.57 -3.31 -17.87
C SER A 308 7.73 -2.13 -18.81
N SER A 309 8.49 -2.27 -19.90
CA SER A 309 8.67 -1.19 -20.90
C SER A 309 7.34 -0.72 -21.50
N TYR A 310 6.36 -1.61 -21.66
CA TYR A 310 5.02 -1.25 -22.12
C TYR A 310 4.17 -0.49 -21.09
N ARG A 311 4.64 -0.38 -19.83
CA ARG A 311 4.02 0.41 -18.74
C ARG A 311 4.90 1.57 -18.28
N GLU A 312 5.80 2.08 -19.13
CA GLU A 312 6.72 3.16 -18.78
C GLU A 312 6.03 4.40 -18.16
N LYS A 313 4.81 4.71 -18.62
CA LYS A 313 3.96 5.78 -18.05
C LYS A 313 3.67 5.62 -16.56
N TRP A 314 3.60 4.40 -16.03
CA TRP A 314 3.35 4.16 -14.60
C TRP A 314 4.60 4.46 -13.78
N LYS A 315 5.79 4.11 -14.28
CA LYS A 315 7.08 4.49 -13.68
C LYS A 315 7.26 6.01 -13.69
N PHE A 316 6.97 6.66 -14.82
CA PHE A 316 7.00 8.13 -14.89
C PHE A 316 5.99 8.79 -13.95
N MET A 317 4.80 8.20 -13.76
CA MET A 317 3.83 8.69 -12.78
C MET A 317 4.37 8.59 -11.35
N TYR A 318 4.99 7.46 -11.01
CA TYR A 318 5.61 7.27 -9.70
C TYR A 318 6.65 8.35 -9.40
N GLU A 319 7.63 8.51 -10.27
CA GLU A 319 8.69 9.52 -10.11
C GLU A 319 8.12 10.95 -10.11
N LYS A 320 7.08 11.22 -10.90
CA LYS A 320 6.39 12.52 -10.91
C LYS A 320 5.72 12.81 -9.56
N ILE A 321 5.11 11.80 -8.92
CA ILE A 321 4.54 11.92 -7.57
C ILE A 321 5.65 12.15 -6.54
N LEU A 322 6.73 11.35 -6.57
CA LEU A 322 7.87 11.51 -5.66
C LEU A 322 8.44 12.92 -5.73
N ARG A 323 8.74 13.40 -6.95
CA ARG A 323 9.26 14.75 -7.18
C ARG A 323 8.32 15.84 -6.66
N TYR A 324 7.01 15.66 -6.85
CA TYR A 324 6.03 16.64 -6.38
C TYR A 324 5.95 16.70 -4.86
N CYS A 325 5.86 15.55 -4.19
CA CYS A 325 5.84 15.47 -2.73
C CYS A 325 7.16 16.00 -2.13
N PHE A 326 8.30 15.66 -2.74
CA PHE A 326 9.60 16.18 -2.34
C PHE A 326 9.67 17.71 -2.43
N GLY A 327 9.21 18.29 -3.55
CA GLY A 327 9.14 19.75 -3.72
C GLY A 327 8.20 20.45 -2.74
N LYS A 328 7.26 19.72 -2.13
CA LYS A 328 6.35 20.19 -1.07
C LYS A 328 6.88 19.91 0.34
N ASN A 329 8.13 19.42 0.45
CA ASN A 329 8.78 19.07 1.71
C ASN A 329 7.94 18.07 2.54
N ALA A 330 7.43 17.02 1.89
CA ALA A 330 6.70 15.94 2.56
C ALA A 330 7.66 14.99 3.31
N TRP A 331 7.20 14.36 4.39
CA TRP A 331 7.95 13.25 5.00
C TRP A 331 7.65 11.96 4.24
N MET A 332 8.59 11.46 3.43
CA MET A 332 8.37 10.30 2.58
C MET A 332 9.06 9.07 3.18
N THR A 333 8.30 8.07 3.61
CA THR A 333 8.86 6.93 4.36
C THR A 333 8.00 5.66 4.27
N SER A 334 8.44 4.59 4.95
CA SER A 334 7.77 3.30 5.10
C SER A 334 6.59 3.33 6.08
N GLY A 335 5.72 2.33 6.01
CA GLY A 335 4.64 2.11 6.96
C GLY A 335 5.13 1.90 8.40
N GLU A 336 6.22 1.17 8.61
CA GLU A 336 6.85 0.98 9.92
C GLU A 336 7.28 2.32 10.55
N ASP A 337 7.88 3.22 9.77
CA ASP A 337 8.25 4.54 10.26
C ASP A 337 7.03 5.40 10.61
N ILE A 338 5.98 5.36 9.77
CA ILE A 338 4.71 6.02 10.07
C ILE A 338 4.12 5.49 11.37
N TYR A 339 4.06 4.16 11.54
CA TYR A 339 3.58 3.52 12.76
C TYR A 339 4.41 3.94 13.99
N ASN A 340 5.74 3.89 13.89
CA ASN A 340 6.64 4.27 14.99
C ASN A 340 6.47 5.74 15.38
N TRP A 341 6.27 6.63 14.42
CA TRP A 341 5.96 8.04 14.69
C TRP A 341 4.59 8.22 15.34
N TRP A 342 3.57 7.52 14.84
CA TRP A 342 2.20 7.63 15.33
C TRP A 342 2.07 7.13 16.77
N GLU A 343 2.74 6.03 17.10
CA GLU A 343 2.75 5.47 18.44
C GLU A 343 3.57 6.29 19.43
N ASN A 344 4.78 6.73 19.05
CA ASN A 344 5.69 7.40 19.99
C ASN A 344 5.51 8.92 20.07
N GLY A 345 5.18 9.57 18.96
CA GLY A 345 5.11 11.03 18.85
C GLY A 345 3.70 11.60 19.14
N TYR A 346 2.65 10.95 18.62
CA TYR A 346 1.29 11.48 18.74
C TYR A 346 0.61 11.11 20.07
N LYS A 347 0.73 9.84 20.55
CA LYS A 347 0.11 9.42 21.82
C LYS A 347 0.69 10.11 23.05
N ASN A 348 2.00 10.42 23.05
CA ASN A 348 2.66 11.12 24.16
C ASN A 348 2.37 12.63 24.21
N SER A 349 1.80 13.20 23.14
CA SER A 349 1.44 14.63 23.06
C SER A 349 -0.07 14.89 23.30
N SER A 350 -0.85 13.84 23.54
CA SER A 350 -2.32 13.85 23.58
C SER A 350 -2.93 13.56 24.95
N TYR A 351 -2.15 13.63 26.03
CA TYR A 351 -2.61 13.50 27.42
C TYR A 351 -2.49 14.83 28.16
#